data_AF-A0A7C2THF4-F1
#
_entry.id   AF-A0A7C2THF4-F1
#
_cell.length_a   1.000
_cell.length_b   1.000
_cell.length_c   1.000
_cell.angle_alpha   90.00
_cell.angle_beta   90.00
_cell.angle_gamma   90.00
#
_symmetry.space_group_name_H-M   'P 1'
#
loop_
_entity.id
_entity.type
_entity.pdbx_description
1 polymer ?
#
loop_
_entity_poly.entity_id
_entity_poly.type
_entity_poly.pdbx_seq_one_letter_code
_entity_poly.pdbx_strand_id
1 'polypeptide(L)'
;MVARKQQKAGVVSTDRAQPPTHPGIALLLEICREEYGRTIPRIKRLLTDVEALYAGRWPDYEACEVRYHDFAHALDAAVAVARMAAGWNRAQPGKKLDADLFSCAVAAGIFHDAGYIKDKGDHEGQGGKFTTIHVQRGMEMAAGYLKQARWPKRASEFVPATIAITDYHRNPEIDGKIFRTEQEITVARMIPTADLIAQIADNRYIEKLDRLFDEFKELYEFQEQRRLAPGETPVFRSVQEIRDGVIDFYEQFVVPRLVKFGRMDKYLAVYFGENRNPYHENIAANLSSHLLSPGTGWQRLGDALKGLGLIDDRQLDTALARQRQLRRATRQPSPEQTKEALLNWMDSRSNSTGDNLGNILVEMGALPPSALADGLVHQSLP
;
A
#
# COMPACT_ATOMS: atom_id res chain seq x y z
N MET A 1 11.55 -71.81 19.61
CA MET A 1 10.38 -71.02 20.07
C MET A 1 10.89 -69.71 20.63
N VAL A 2 11.00 -68.66 19.79
CA VAL A 2 11.45 -67.33 20.20
C VAL A 2 10.24 -66.40 20.08
N ALA A 3 9.77 -65.89 21.21
CA ALA A 3 8.58 -65.06 21.31
C ALA A 3 8.81 -63.66 20.70
N ARG A 4 8.02 -63.32 19.69
CA ARG A 4 7.94 -62.00 19.07
C ARG A 4 7.32 -60.98 20.04
N LYS A 5 8.08 -59.97 20.44
CA LYS A 5 7.52 -58.72 20.97
C LYS A 5 7.14 -57.81 19.79
N GLN A 6 5.84 -57.58 19.62
CA GLN A 6 5.32 -56.54 18.73
C GLN A 6 5.62 -55.17 19.36
N GLN A 7 6.36 -54.33 18.65
CA GLN A 7 6.56 -52.92 18.99
C GLN A 7 5.55 -52.11 18.17
N LYS A 8 4.53 -51.57 18.84
CA LYS A 8 3.58 -50.62 18.23
C LYS A 8 4.34 -49.35 17.87
N ALA A 9 4.45 -49.06 16.57
CA ALA A 9 4.90 -47.76 16.08
C ALA A 9 3.83 -46.72 16.42
N GLY A 10 4.17 -45.80 17.33
CA GLY A 10 3.38 -44.60 17.57
C GLY A 10 3.48 -43.68 16.35
N VAL A 11 2.32 -43.36 15.76
CA VAL A 11 2.20 -42.31 14.75
C VAL A 11 2.46 -40.98 15.47
N VAL A 12 3.64 -40.41 15.26
CA VAL A 12 3.91 -39.03 15.66
C VAL A 12 3.20 -38.13 14.66
N SER A 13 2.01 -37.67 15.04
CA SER A 13 1.35 -36.54 14.38
C SER A 13 2.23 -35.31 14.56
N THR A 14 3.05 -34.99 13.55
CA THR A 14 3.68 -33.66 13.46
C THR A 14 2.64 -32.69 12.93
N ASP A 15 1.73 -32.28 13.81
CA ASP A 15 0.91 -31.09 13.58
C ASP A 15 1.85 -29.89 13.72
N ARG A 16 2.63 -29.61 12.68
CA ARG A 16 3.35 -28.35 12.57
C ARG A 16 2.27 -27.30 12.41
N ALA A 17 1.94 -26.61 13.50
CA ALA A 17 1.10 -25.42 13.47
C ALA A 17 1.52 -24.56 12.28
N GLN A 18 0.60 -24.34 11.33
CA GLN A 18 0.83 -23.41 10.24
C GLN A 18 1.22 -22.06 10.87
N PRO A 19 2.27 -21.38 10.38
CA PRO A 19 2.58 -20.06 10.86
C PRO A 19 1.33 -19.17 10.74
N PRO A 20 1.12 -18.22 11.67
CA PRO A 20 -0.01 -17.32 11.61
C PRO A 20 -0.04 -16.66 10.23
N THR A 21 -1.18 -16.74 9.56
CA THR A 21 -1.37 -16.11 8.24
C THR A 21 -1.14 -14.61 8.39
N HIS A 22 -0.32 -14.02 7.50
CA HIS A 22 -0.08 -12.58 7.51
C HIS A 22 -1.42 -11.83 7.53
N PRO A 23 -1.65 -10.84 8.42
CA PRO A 23 -2.94 -10.17 8.55
C PRO A 23 -3.49 -9.67 7.21
N GLY A 24 -2.65 -9.01 6.39
CA GLY A 24 -3.01 -8.55 5.03
C GLY A 24 -3.60 -9.65 4.12
N ILE A 25 -3.07 -10.88 4.20
CA ILE A 25 -3.60 -12.03 3.46
C ILE A 25 -4.99 -12.37 3.97
N ALA A 26 -5.19 -12.42 5.29
CA ALA A 26 -6.48 -12.74 5.89
C ALA A 26 -7.57 -11.72 5.48
N LEU A 27 -7.28 -10.42 5.52
CA LEU A 27 -8.22 -9.39 5.02
C LEU A 27 -8.50 -9.56 3.54
N LEU A 28 -7.48 -9.72 2.70
CA LEU A 28 -7.71 -9.80 1.25
C LEU A 28 -8.66 -10.96 0.94
N LEU A 29 -8.50 -12.09 1.63
CA LEU A 29 -9.39 -13.24 1.51
C LEU A 29 -10.80 -12.97 2.09
N GLU A 30 -10.94 -12.12 3.10
CA GLU A 30 -12.24 -11.65 3.60
C GLU A 30 -12.94 -10.75 2.59
N ILE A 31 -12.25 -9.76 2.01
CA ILE A 31 -12.81 -8.92 0.93
C ILE A 31 -13.30 -9.80 -0.22
N CYS A 32 -12.55 -10.85 -0.59
CA CYS A 32 -12.99 -11.81 -1.59
C CYS A 32 -14.31 -12.51 -1.19
N ARG A 33 -14.45 -12.93 0.07
CA ARG A 33 -15.67 -13.57 0.57
C ARG A 33 -16.85 -12.63 0.54
N GLU A 34 -16.68 -11.40 1.02
CA GLU A 34 -17.74 -10.39 1.03
C GLU A 34 -18.20 -10.05 -0.40
N GLU A 35 -17.26 -9.85 -1.32
CA GLU A 35 -17.60 -9.41 -2.68
C GLU A 35 -18.15 -10.54 -3.56
N TYR A 36 -17.70 -11.79 -3.37
CA TYR A 36 -18.02 -12.90 -4.29
C TYR A 36 -18.69 -14.10 -3.61
N GLY A 37 -19.04 -14.00 -2.34
CA GLY A 37 -19.69 -15.05 -1.55
C GLY A 37 -18.79 -16.25 -1.24
N ARG A 38 -17.49 -16.20 -1.59
CA ARG A 38 -16.52 -17.28 -1.37
C ARG A 38 -15.09 -16.76 -1.43
N THR A 39 -14.18 -17.47 -0.77
CA THR A 39 -12.75 -17.30 -1.05
C THR A 39 -12.43 -17.85 -2.44
N ILE A 40 -11.76 -17.05 -3.27
CA ILE A 40 -11.33 -17.45 -4.61
C ILE A 40 -10.05 -18.31 -4.47
N PRO A 41 -10.07 -19.62 -4.79
CA PRO A 41 -8.93 -20.50 -4.55
C PRO A 41 -7.64 -20.05 -5.24
N ARG A 42 -7.77 -19.45 -6.42
CA ARG A 42 -6.67 -18.90 -7.21
C ARG A 42 -5.97 -17.73 -6.50
N ILE A 43 -6.73 -16.86 -5.82
CA ILE A 43 -6.15 -15.74 -5.04
C ILE A 43 -5.45 -16.28 -3.80
N LYS A 44 -6.05 -17.23 -3.08
CA LYS A 44 -5.39 -17.86 -1.93
C LYS A 44 -4.04 -18.46 -2.32
N ARG A 45 -4.00 -19.21 -3.44
CA ARG A 45 -2.76 -19.77 -3.97
C ARG A 45 -1.76 -18.69 -4.39
N LEU A 46 -2.20 -17.66 -5.11
CA LEU A 46 -1.36 -16.52 -5.49
C LEU A 46 -0.66 -15.88 -4.29
N LEU A 47 -1.39 -15.57 -3.22
CA LEU A 47 -0.81 -14.94 -2.04
C LEU A 47 0.22 -15.84 -1.36
N THR A 48 -0.06 -17.13 -1.22
CA THR A 48 0.90 -18.10 -0.67
C THR A 48 2.15 -18.26 -1.55
N ASP A 49 1.96 -18.32 -2.86
CA ASP A 49 3.06 -18.52 -3.81
C ASP A 49 3.94 -17.26 -3.88
N VAL A 50 3.37 -16.05 -3.81
CA VAL A 50 4.15 -14.80 -3.80
C VAL A 50 4.80 -14.54 -2.45
N GLU A 51 4.16 -14.84 -1.33
CA GLU A 51 4.84 -14.84 -0.02
C GLU A 51 6.06 -15.79 -0.03
N ALA A 52 5.96 -16.92 -0.74
CA ALA A 52 7.10 -17.82 -0.95
C ALA A 52 8.18 -17.25 -1.86
N LEU A 53 7.82 -16.45 -2.88
CA LEU A 53 8.78 -15.70 -3.70
C LEU A 53 9.59 -14.73 -2.83
N TYR A 54 8.91 -13.84 -2.10
CA TYR A 54 9.58 -12.84 -1.26
C TYR A 54 10.45 -13.47 -0.16
N ALA A 55 10.10 -14.68 0.30
CA ALA A 55 10.91 -15.43 1.26
C ALA A 55 12.04 -16.27 0.62
N GLY A 56 12.30 -16.13 -0.68
CA GLY A 56 13.40 -16.83 -1.37
C GLY A 56 13.18 -18.33 -1.58
N ARG A 57 11.91 -18.77 -1.59
CA ARG A 57 11.55 -20.19 -1.78
C ARG A 57 11.24 -20.53 -3.24
N TRP A 58 11.31 -19.57 -4.15
CA TRP A 58 11.30 -19.85 -5.58
C TRP A 58 12.71 -20.23 -6.05
N PRO A 59 12.86 -21.18 -6.98
CA PRO A 59 14.17 -21.71 -7.36
C PRO A 59 15.06 -20.67 -8.05
N ASP A 60 14.46 -19.72 -8.75
CA ASP A 60 15.17 -18.77 -9.62
C ASP A 60 15.45 -17.42 -8.96
N TYR A 61 15.07 -17.24 -7.68
CA TYR A 61 15.17 -15.96 -6.98
C TYR A 61 15.71 -16.11 -5.56
N GLU A 62 16.43 -15.09 -5.08
CA GLU A 62 16.82 -14.98 -3.67
C GLU A 62 15.67 -14.49 -2.79
N ALA A 63 15.87 -14.47 -1.47
CA ALA A 63 14.95 -13.78 -0.58
C ALA A 63 14.98 -12.27 -0.85
N CYS A 64 13.85 -11.60 -0.66
CA CYS A 64 13.77 -10.14 -0.75
C CYS A 64 14.59 -9.52 0.37
N GLU A 65 15.61 -8.71 0.02
CA GLU A 65 16.51 -8.07 0.98
C GLU A 65 16.35 -6.54 1.01
N VAL A 66 15.67 -5.95 0.02
CA VAL A 66 15.18 -4.57 0.09
C VAL A 66 14.15 -4.44 1.23
N ARG A 67 14.14 -3.30 1.92
CA ARG A 67 13.43 -3.15 3.21
C ARG A 67 12.30 -2.11 3.18
N TYR A 68 12.26 -1.30 2.14
CA TYR A 68 11.18 -0.40 1.81
C TYR A 68 10.19 -1.10 0.88
N HIS A 69 10.65 -1.58 -0.29
CA HIS A 69 9.84 -2.31 -1.26
C HIS A 69 9.77 -3.82 -0.91
N ASP A 70 9.39 -4.13 0.33
CA ASP A 70 9.32 -5.50 0.86
C ASP A 70 7.95 -6.17 0.60
N PHE A 71 7.77 -7.40 1.11
CA PHE A 71 6.49 -8.12 0.97
C PHE A 71 5.32 -7.40 1.63
N ALA A 72 5.56 -6.67 2.72
CA ALA A 72 4.51 -5.93 3.39
C ALA A 72 3.99 -4.82 2.48
N HIS A 73 4.88 -4.00 1.89
CA HIS A 73 4.46 -2.98 0.91
C HIS A 73 3.70 -3.57 -0.29
N ALA A 74 4.19 -4.67 -0.87
CA ALA A 74 3.52 -5.33 -1.99
C ALA A 74 2.11 -5.84 -1.61
N LEU A 75 1.96 -6.43 -0.42
CA LEU A 75 0.68 -6.87 0.10
C LEU A 75 -0.23 -5.69 0.43
N ASP A 76 0.36 -4.59 0.89
CA ASP A 76 -0.39 -3.41 1.27
C ASP A 76 -1.04 -2.74 0.06
N ALA A 77 -0.28 -2.63 -1.03
CA ALA A 77 -0.79 -2.22 -2.33
C ALA A 77 -1.89 -3.18 -2.83
N ALA A 78 -1.69 -4.50 -2.75
CA ALA A 78 -2.68 -5.48 -3.20
C ALA A 78 -4.02 -5.38 -2.43
N VAL A 79 -3.97 -5.11 -1.13
CA VAL A 79 -5.15 -4.86 -0.31
C VAL A 79 -5.82 -3.53 -0.71
N ALA A 80 -5.06 -2.46 -0.93
CA ALA A 80 -5.60 -1.19 -1.38
C ALA A 80 -6.36 -1.34 -2.70
N VAL A 81 -5.83 -2.13 -3.64
CA VAL A 81 -6.51 -2.53 -4.88
C VAL A 81 -7.81 -3.27 -4.59
N ALA A 82 -7.78 -4.29 -3.73
CA ALA A 82 -8.97 -5.07 -3.38
C ALA A 82 -10.09 -4.19 -2.78
N ARG A 83 -9.73 -3.24 -1.92
CA ARG A 83 -10.66 -2.28 -1.32
C ARG A 83 -11.23 -1.29 -2.33
N MET A 84 -10.38 -0.73 -3.20
CA MET A 84 -10.85 0.14 -4.29
C MET A 84 -11.78 -0.61 -5.26
N ALA A 85 -11.47 -1.86 -5.57
CA ALA A 85 -12.30 -2.72 -6.40
C ALA A 85 -13.67 -3.00 -5.76
N ALA A 86 -13.71 -3.31 -4.47
CA ALA A 86 -14.95 -3.46 -3.71
C ALA A 86 -15.74 -2.14 -3.65
N GLY A 87 -15.08 -1.02 -3.41
CA GLY A 87 -15.69 0.31 -3.47
C GLY A 87 -16.27 0.65 -4.86
N TRP A 88 -15.56 0.28 -5.93
CA TRP A 88 -16.07 0.38 -7.30
C TRP A 88 -17.32 -0.47 -7.50
N ASN A 89 -17.29 -1.73 -7.09
CA ASN A 89 -18.42 -2.66 -7.22
C ASN A 89 -19.68 -2.10 -6.55
N ARG A 90 -19.54 -1.47 -5.37
CA ARG A 90 -20.63 -0.83 -4.63
C ARG A 90 -21.13 0.44 -5.33
N ALA A 91 -20.22 1.27 -5.85
CA ALA A 91 -20.58 2.50 -6.56
C ALA A 91 -21.15 2.26 -7.96
N GLN A 92 -20.80 1.13 -8.59
CA GLN A 92 -21.11 0.81 -9.99
C GLN A 92 -21.64 -0.63 -10.12
N PRO A 93 -22.81 -0.96 -9.54
CA PRO A 93 -23.31 -2.34 -9.51
C PRO A 93 -23.51 -2.95 -10.91
N GLY A 94 -23.85 -2.14 -11.93
CA GLY A 94 -23.97 -2.58 -13.32
C GLY A 94 -22.63 -2.83 -14.04
N LYS A 95 -21.51 -2.42 -13.44
CA LYS A 95 -20.14 -2.59 -13.96
C LYS A 95 -19.24 -3.30 -12.94
N LYS A 96 -19.85 -4.15 -12.10
CA LYS A 96 -19.15 -4.94 -11.09
C LYS A 96 -18.01 -5.71 -11.76
N LEU A 97 -16.82 -5.68 -11.15
CA LEU A 97 -15.70 -6.49 -11.58
C LEU A 97 -16.04 -7.97 -11.32
N ASP A 98 -15.80 -8.83 -12.30
CA ASP A 98 -15.93 -10.27 -12.07
C ASP A 98 -14.74 -10.80 -11.26
N ALA A 99 -14.88 -12.05 -10.78
CA ALA A 99 -13.86 -12.68 -9.95
C ALA A 99 -12.53 -12.90 -10.70
N ASP A 100 -12.53 -13.04 -12.03
CA ASP A 100 -11.32 -13.26 -12.82
C ASP A 100 -10.53 -11.96 -12.96
N LEU A 101 -11.20 -10.85 -13.28
CA LEU A 101 -10.58 -9.53 -13.37
C LEU A 101 -10.13 -9.03 -11.99
N PHE A 102 -10.93 -9.26 -10.94
CA PHE A 102 -10.50 -8.99 -9.56
C PHE A 102 -9.25 -9.80 -9.17
N SER A 103 -9.18 -11.08 -9.57
CA SER A 103 -7.97 -11.88 -9.34
C SER A 103 -6.76 -11.31 -10.08
N CYS A 104 -6.94 -10.77 -11.29
CA CYS A 104 -5.88 -10.10 -12.04
C CYS A 104 -5.45 -8.78 -11.36
N ALA A 105 -6.38 -8.02 -10.80
CA ALA A 105 -6.08 -6.81 -10.03
C ALA A 105 -5.18 -7.12 -8.82
N VAL A 106 -5.55 -8.15 -8.04
CA VAL A 106 -4.74 -8.62 -6.90
C VAL A 106 -3.37 -9.12 -7.35
N ALA A 107 -3.30 -9.85 -8.47
CA ALA A 107 -2.03 -10.30 -9.03
C ALA A 107 -1.13 -9.14 -9.43
N ALA A 108 -1.65 -8.11 -10.11
CA ALA A 108 -0.87 -6.94 -10.47
C ALA A 108 -0.38 -6.19 -9.22
N GLY A 109 -1.24 -6.01 -8.22
CA GLY A 109 -0.88 -5.34 -6.96
C GLY A 109 0.24 -6.08 -6.20
N ILE A 110 0.14 -7.41 -6.02
CA ILE A 110 1.13 -8.15 -5.21
C ILE A 110 2.48 -8.35 -5.93
N PHE A 111 2.54 -8.22 -7.26
CA PHE A 111 3.76 -8.40 -8.04
C PHE A 111 4.45 -7.08 -8.45
N HIS A 112 3.84 -5.92 -8.27
CA HIS A 112 4.32 -4.67 -8.88
C HIS A 112 5.79 -4.35 -8.55
N ASP A 113 6.22 -4.63 -7.33
CA ASP A 113 7.60 -4.44 -6.85
C ASP A 113 8.43 -5.73 -6.72
N ALA A 114 7.91 -6.87 -7.19
CA ALA A 114 8.66 -8.13 -7.12
C ALA A 114 10.00 -8.05 -7.89
N GLY A 115 10.13 -7.10 -8.83
CA GLY A 115 11.35 -6.89 -9.61
C GLY A 115 12.58 -6.42 -8.82
N TYR A 116 12.42 -5.98 -7.56
CA TYR A 116 13.55 -5.74 -6.66
C TYR A 116 14.22 -7.02 -6.19
N ILE A 117 13.53 -8.16 -6.24
CA ILE A 117 14.06 -9.44 -5.81
C ILE A 117 15.16 -9.88 -6.77
N LYS A 118 16.32 -10.24 -6.22
CA LYS A 118 17.50 -10.62 -6.98
C LYS A 118 17.35 -12.03 -7.57
N ASP A 119 17.99 -12.25 -8.70
CA ASP A 119 18.06 -13.57 -9.34
C ASP A 119 18.88 -14.53 -8.48
N LYS A 120 18.61 -15.84 -8.58
CA LYS A 120 19.33 -16.84 -7.80
C LYS A 120 20.84 -16.76 -8.05
N GLY A 121 21.62 -16.73 -6.97
CA GLY A 121 23.09 -16.60 -7.03
C GLY A 121 23.59 -15.16 -7.17
N ASP A 122 22.71 -14.16 -7.25
CA ASP A 122 23.11 -12.76 -7.18
C ASP A 122 23.29 -12.30 -5.71
N HIS A 123 24.55 -12.31 -5.27
CA HIS A 123 24.95 -11.91 -3.92
C HIS A 123 25.42 -10.45 -3.82
N GLU A 124 25.35 -9.68 -4.90
CA GLU A 124 25.75 -8.27 -4.91
C GLU A 124 24.56 -7.39 -4.50
N GLY A 125 24.74 -6.60 -3.44
CA GLY A 125 23.69 -5.69 -2.94
C GLY A 125 22.49 -6.41 -2.33
N GLN A 126 21.47 -5.65 -1.97
CA GLN A 126 20.19 -6.12 -1.41
C GLN A 126 19.05 -6.09 -2.44
N GLY A 127 19.27 -5.48 -3.61
CA GLY A 127 18.30 -5.38 -4.71
C GLY A 127 17.96 -3.95 -5.10
N GLY A 128 18.39 -2.94 -4.34
CA GLY A 128 18.22 -1.52 -4.67
C GLY A 128 18.85 -1.13 -6.01
N LYS A 129 19.88 -1.87 -6.46
CA LYS A 129 20.43 -1.73 -7.82
C LYS A 129 19.40 -1.93 -8.95
N PHE A 130 18.26 -2.58 -8.68
CA PHE A 130 17.21 -2.82 -9.66
C PHE A 130 16.14 -1.72 -9.74
N THR A 131 16.24 -0.63 -8.96
CA THR A 131 15.24 0.46 -8.96
C THR A 131 14.85 0.96 -10.34
N THR A 132 15.76 1.05 -11.31
CA THR A 132 15.42 1.56 -12.66
C THR A 132 14.80 0.51 -13.59
N ILE A 133 14.79 -0.77 -13.21
CA ILE A 133 14.29 -1.88 -14.03
C ILE A 133 13.30 -2.79 -13.29
N HIS A 134 12.96 -2.48 -12.04
CA HIS A 134 12.10 -3.32 -11.19
C HIS A 134 10.73 -3.55 -11.83
N VAL A 135 10.13 -2.54 -12.48
CA VAL A 135 8.83 -2.71 -13.16
C VAL A 135 8.91 -3.78 -14.24
N GLN A 136 9.92 -3.71 -15.12
CA GLN A 136 10.11 -4.69 -16.19
C GLN A 136 10.38 -6.10 -15.62
N ARG A 137 11.21 -6.20 -14.58
CA ARG A 137 11.46 -7.48 -13.90
C ARG A 137 10.19 -8.04 -13.26
N GLY A 138 9.40 -7.22 -12.57
CA GLY A 138 8.13 -7.60 -11.95
C GLY A 138 7.09 -8.09 -12.95
N MET A 139 7.02 -7.44 -14.12
CA MET A 139 6.21 -7.88 -15.27
C MET A 139 6.57 -9.30 -15.72
N GLU A 140 7.86 -9.58 -15.87
CA GLU A 140 8.38 -10.90 -16.30
C GLU A 140 8.09 -11.98 -15.25
N MET A 141 8.31 -11.68 -13.97
CA MET A 141 7.99 -12.57 -12.85
C MET A 141 6.49 -12.91 -12.81
N ALA A 142 5.62 -11.89 -12.92
CA ALA A 142 4.18 -12.09 -12.95
C ALA A 142 3.75 -12.93 -14.17
N ALA A 143 4.25 -12.62 -15.36
CA ALA A 143 3.94 -13.36 -16.58
C ALA A 143 4.36 -14.85 -16.47
N GLY A 144 5.57 -15.11 -15.95
CA GLY A 144 6.09 -16.45 -15.70
C GLY A 144 5.21 -17.24 -14.74
N TYR A 145 4.86 -16.63 -13.60
CA TYR A 145 3.95 -17.23 -12.63
C TYR A 145 2.58 -17.56 -13.21
N LEU A 146 1.93 -16.59 -13.87
CA LEU A 146 0.60 -16.77 -14.43
C LEU A 146 0.55 -17.91 -15.46
N LYS A 147 1.61 -18.04 -16.27
CA LYS A 147 1.78 -19.14 -17.22
C LYS A 147 1.93 -20.48 -16.51
N GLN A 148 2.80 -20.57 -15.50
CA GLN A 148 3.05 -21.80 -14.73
C GLN A 148 1.80 -22.24 -13.95
N ALA A 149 1.10 -21.29 -13.34
CA ALA A 149 -0.14 -21.49 -12.60
C ALA A 149 -1.37 -21.71 -13.52
N ARG A 150 -1.18 -21.68 -14.85
CA ARG A 150 -2.22 -21.92 -15.88
C ARG A 150 -3.41 -20.96 -15.77
N TRP A 151 -3.13 -19.68 -15.50
CA TRP A 151 -4.15 -18.63 -15.60
C TRP A 151 -4.58 -18.46 -17.06
N PRO A 152 -5.79 -17.91 -17.33
CA PRO A 152 -6.23 -17.62 -18.68
C PRO A 152 -5.21 -16.75 -19.42
N LYS A 153 -5.00 -17.00 -20.72
CA LYS A 153 -4.05 -16.24 -21.56
C LYS A 153 -4.23 -14.72 -21.42
N ARG A 154 -5.49 -14.26 -21.30
CA ARG A 154 -5.80 -12.84 -21.11
C ARG A 154 -5.15 -12.26 -19.86
N ALA A 155 -5.08 -13.00 -18.76
CA ALA A 155 -4.42 -12.55 -17.53
C ALA A 155 -2.91 -12.34 -17.73
N SER A 156 -2.25 -13.22 -18.50
CA SER A 156 -0.82 -13.09 -18.83
C SER A 156 -0.50 -11.89 -19.71
N GLU A 157 -1.48 -11.31 -20.41
CA GLU A 157 -1.33 -10.04 -21.13
C GLU A 157 -1.68 -8.85 -20.23
N PHE A 158 -2.79 -8.95 -19.50
CA PHE A 158 -3.36 -7.86 -18.71
C PHE A 158 -2.53 -7.53 -17.46
N VAL A 159 -2.10 -8.53 -16.69
CA VAL A 159 -1.39 -8.29 -15.41
C VAL A 159 -0.05 -7.59 -15.63
N PRO A 160 0.87 -8.06 -16.51
CA PRO A 160 2.12 -7.35 -16.77
C PRO A 160 1.88 -5.95 -17.33
N ALA A 161 0.94 -5.77 -18.25
CA ALA A 161 0.63 -4.45 -18.79
C ALA A 161 0.08 -3.48 -17.72
N THR A 162 -0.58 -4.02 -16.70
CA THR A 162 -1.06 -3.23 -15.57
C THR A 162 0.09 -2.85 -14.64
N ILE A 163 1.01 -3.78 -14.34
CA ILE A 163 2.24 -3.49 -13.58
C ILE A 163 3.06 -2.41 -14.30
N ALA A 164 3.16 -2.44 -15.63
CA ALA A 164 3.89 -1.45 -16.41
C ALA A 164 3.47 0.01 -16.14
N ILE A 165 2.25 0.25 -15.64
CA ILE A 165 1.73 1.59 -15.33
C ILE A 165 2.39 2.18 -14.09
N THR A 166 2.99 1.38 -13.21
CA THR A 166 3.75 1.86 -12.04
C THR A 166 5.14 2.38 -12.41
N ASP A 167 5.55 2.28 -13.69
CA ASP A 167 6.72 3.02 -14.20
C ASP A 167 6.39 4.51 -14.35
N TYR A 168 6.62 5.27 -13.27
CA TYR A 168 6.34 6.70 -13.21
C TYR A 168 7.25 7.59 -14.06
N HIS A 169 8.28 7.01 -14.69
CA HIS A 169 9.16 7.69 -15.64
C HIS A 169 8.57 7.71 -17.06
N ARG A 170 7.56 6.88 -17.31
CA ARG A 170 6.93 6.78 -18.63
C ARG A 170 5.52 7.38 -18.61
N ASN A 171 5.06 7.77 -19.79
CA ASN A 171 3.64 8.05 -19.95
C ASN A 171 2.86 6.73 -19.96
N PRO A 172 1.85 6.58 -19.11
CA PRO A 172 1.14 5.32 -18.97
C PRO A 172 0.23 5.09 -20.18
N GLU A 173 0.35 3.92 -20.81
CA GLU A 173 -0.43 3.54 -22.01
C GLU A 173 -1.82 3.00 -21.64
N ILE A 174 -2.62 3.79 -20.91
CA ILE A 174 -3.94 3.36 -20.40
C ILE A 174 -5.00 3.37 -21.50
N ASP A 175 -4.93 4.32 -22.43
CA ASP A 175 -5.89 4.44 -23.54
C ASP A 175 -5.47 3.61 -24.77
N GLY A 176 -4.46 2.74 -24.61
CA GLY A 176 -3.96 1.83 -25.64
C GLY A 176 -4.87 0.62 -25.90
N LYS A 177 -4.52 -0.18 -26.91
CA LYS A 177 -5.30 -1.38 -27.31
C LYS A 177 -5.26 -2.53 -26.30
N ILE A 178 -4.41 -2.44 -25.28
CA ILE A 178 -4.22 -3.51 -24.30
C ILE A 178 -5.43 -3.61 -23.36
N PHE A 179 -5.97 -2.49 -22.88
CA PHE A 179 -7.16 -2.46 -22.01
C PHE A 179 -8.41 -2.28 -22.87
N ARG A 180 -9.28 -3.29 -22.88
CA ARG A 180 -10.35 -3.45 -23.88
C ARG A 180 -11.72 -3.04 -23.34
N THR A 181 -11.89 -3.02 -22.03
CA THR A 181 -13.15 -2.68 -21.38
C THR A 181 -12.96 -1.56 -20.37
N GLU A 182 -14.05 -0.89 -20.01
CA GLU A 182 -14.02 0.14 -18.96
C GLU A 182 -13.56 -0.46 -17.62
N GLN A 183 -13.99 -1.68 -17.29
CA GLN A 183 -13.57 -2.37 -16.07
C GLN A 183 -12.06 -2.65 -16.06
N GLU A 184 -11.49 -3.07 -17.20
CA GLU A 184 -10.05 -3.28 -17.34
C GLU A 184 -9.28 -1.97 -17.18
N ILE A 185 -9.74 -0.87 -17.78
CA ILE A 185 -9.15 0.47 -17.62
C ILE A 185 -9.23 0.94 -16.16
N THR A 186 -10.36 0.71 -15.50
CA THR A 186 -10.54 1.03 -14.08
C THR A 186 -9.53 0.27 -13.21
N VAL A 187 -9.39 -1.03 -13.39
CA VAL A 187 -8.40 -1.83 -12.65
C VAL A 187 -6.98 -1.36 -12.96
N ALA A 188 -6.69 -1.06 -14.22
CA ALA A 188 -5.39 -0.56 -14.64
C ALA A 188 -4.99 0.74 -13.92
N ARG A 189 -5.96 1.62 -13.67
CA ARG A 189 -5.80 2.86 -12.90
C ARG A 189 -5.70 2.64 -11.39
N MET A 190 -6.26 1.56 -10.85
CA MET A 190 -6.22 1.25 -9.42
C MET A 190 -4.80 0.89 -8.96
N ILE A 191 -4.01 0.21 -9.78
CA ILE A 191 -2.66 -0.25 -9.38
C ILE A 191 -1.70 0.89 -9.04
N PRO A 192 -1.41 1.86 -9.92
CA PRO A 192 -0.54 2.98 -9.58
C PRO A 192 -1.14 3.90 -8.50
N THR A 193 -2.48 3.93 -8.38
CA THR A 193 -3.13 4.64 -7.27
C THR A 193 -2.82 3.96 -5.95
N ALA A 194 -2.96 2.62 -5.90
CA ALA A 194 -2.72 1.80 -4.71
C ALA A 194 -1.27 1.88 -4.25
N ASP A 195 -0.32 1.74 -5.18
CA ASP A 195 1.12 1.84 -4.92
C ASP A 195 1.45 3.15 -4.18
N LEU A 196 1.05 4.30 -4.74
CA LEU A 196 1.32 5.62 -4.13
C LEU A 196 0.63 5.82 -2.78
N ILE A 197 -0.66 5.48 -2.65
CA ILE A 197 -1.40 5.75 -1.42
C ILE A 197 -1.05 4.78 -0.30
N ALA A 198 -0.82 3.50 -0.61
CA ALA A 198 -0.44 2.50 0.41
C ALA A 198 0.93 2.84 0.99
N GLN A 199 1.88 3.24 0.13
CA GLN A 199 3.21 3.67 0.52
C GLN A 199 3.17 4.82 1.55
N ILE A 200 2.42 5.88 1.25
CA ILE A 200 2.42 7.10 2.08
C ILE A 200 1.44 6.99 3.24
N ALA A 201 0.44 6.10 3.17
CA ALA A 201 -0.47 5.81 4.28
C ALA A 201 0.11 4.83 5.31
N ASP A 202 1.27 4.24 5.06
CA ASP A 202 1.94 3.34 5.99
C ASP A 202 2.17 4.05 7.33
N ASN A 203 1.73 3.47 8.44
CA ASN A 203 1.87 4.06 9.77
C ASN A 203 3.35 4.21 10.22
N ARG A 204 4.26 3.55 9.51
CA ARG A 204 5.72 3.62 9.68
C ARG A 204 6.39 4.30 8.49
N TYR A 205 5.66 4.96 7.59
CA TYR A 205 6.18 5.60 6.38
C TYR A 205 7.49 6.35 6.62
N ILE A 206 7.50 7.16 7.68
CA ILE A 206 8.63 7.99 8.08
C ILE A 206 9.83 7.18 8.56
N GLU A 207 9.59 6.17 9.40
CA GLU A 207 10.65 5.26 9.87
C GLU A 207 11.23 4.45 8.71
N LYS A 208 10.41 4.17 7.69
CA LYS A 208 10.83 3.47 6.49
C LYS A 208 11.66 4.35 5.54
N LEU A 209 11.67 5.68 5.67
CA LEU A 209 12.48 6.55 4.78
C LEU A 209 13.99 6.30 4.89
N ASP A 210 14.51 5.86 6.04
CA ASP A 210 15.91 5.43 6.15
C ASP A 210 16.19 4.23 5.23
N ARG A 211 15.23 3.30 5.10
CA ARG A 211 15.32 2.11 4.25
C ARG A 211 15.21 2.47 2.77
N LEU A 212 14.35 3.43 2.43
CA LEU A 212 14.26 3.96 1.07
C LEU A 212 15.59 4.60 0.63
N PHE A 213 16.22 5.35 1.54
CA PHE A 213 17.52 5.93 1.28
C PHE A 213 18.61 4.87 1.06
N ASP A 214 18.61 3.79 1.84
CA ASP A 214 19.57 2.68 1.64
C ASP A 214 19.43 2.04 0.25
N GLU A 215 18.20 1.84 -0.23
CA GLU A 215 17.94 1.30 -1.57
C GLU A 215 18.41 2.25 -2.68
N PHE A 216 18.15 3.55 -2.53
CA PHE A 216 18.65 4.57 -3.43
C PHE A 216 20.17 4.66 -3.43
N LYS A 217 20.79 4.58 -2.25
CA LYS A 217 22.25 4.59 -2.11
C LYS A 217 22.87 3.41 -2.86
N GLU A 218 22.31 2.22 -2.72
CA GLU A 218 22.76 1.03 -3.46
C GLU A 218 22.66 1.24 -4.98
N LEU A 219 21.58 1.84 -5.47
CA LEU A 219 21.43 2.20 -6.89
C LEU A 219 22.58 3.09 -7.37
N TYR A 220 22.90 4.16 -6.64
CA TYR A 220 23.93 5.11 -7.06
C TYR A 220 25.33 4.47 -7.05
N GLU A 221 25.63 3.69 -6.00
CA GLU A 221 26.90 2.95 -5.90
C GLU A 221 27.04 1.95 -7.05
N PHE A 222 25.96 1.23 -7.39
CA PHE A 222 25.96 0.31 -8.52
C PHE A 222 26.16 1.04 -9.85
N GLN A 223 25.46 2.15 -10.09
CA GLN A 223 25.62 2.95 -11.31
C GLN A 223 27.03 3.50 -11.45
N GLU A 224 27.63 4.01 -10.37
CA GLU A 224 29.01 4.49 -10.36
C GLU A 224 30.01 3.37 -10.67
N GLN A 225 29.90 2.23 -9.99
CA GLN A 225 30.77 1.07 -10.20
C GLN A 225 30.71 0.54 -11.64
N ARG A 226 29.51 0.57 -12.24
CA ARG A 226 29.27 0.11 -13.62
C ARG A 226 29.46 1.21 -14.66
N ARG A 227 29.78 2.45 -14.26
CA ARG A 227 29.87 3.64 -15.12
C ARG A 227 28.63 3.83 -15.99
N LEU A 228 27.46 3.55 -15.41
CA LEU A 228 26.17 3.79 -16.05
C LEU A 228 25.85 5.29 -15.99
N ALA A 229 25.17 5.79 -17.01
CA ALA A 229 24.66 7.15 -16.97
C ALA A 229 23.68 7.28 -15.80
N PRO A 230 23.67 8.43 -15.08
CA PRO A 230 22.64 8.71 -14.09
C PRO A 230 21.27 8.57 -14.73
N GLY A 231 20.39 7.81 -14.08
CA GLY A 231 18.99 7.70 -14.51
C GLY A 231 18.18 8.96 -14.18
N GLU A 232 16.87 8.88 -14.40
CA GLU A 232 15.94 9.93 -13.99
C GLU A 232 15.59 9.89 -12.49
N THR A 233 16.07 8.88 -11.76
CA THR A 233 15.90 8.77 -10.32
C THR A 233 16.66 9.91 -9.62
N PRO A 234 15.97 10.74 -8.80
CA PRO A 234 16.63 11.84 -8.07
C PRO A 234 17.73 11.31 -7.16
N VAL A 235 18.88 12.00 -7.09
CA VAL A 235 19.99 11.62 -6.22
C VAL A 235 19.89 12.36 -4.89
N PHE A 236 19.60 11.63 -3.81
CA PHE A 236 19.56 12.15 -2.45
C PHE A 236 20.90 11.99 -1.74
N ARG A 237 21.31 13.01 -0.97
CA ARG A 237 22.56 13.02 -0.18
C ARG A 237 22.37 12.48 1.23
N SER A 238 21.14 12.49 1.74
CA SER A 238 20.82 12.00 3.08
C SER A 238 19.34 11.63 3.21
N VAL A 239 19.01 10.85 4.24
CA VAL A 239 17.62 10.59 4.63
C VAL A 239 16.88 11.89 4.97
N GLN A 240 17.57 12.88 5.55
CA GLN A 240 16.94 14.16 5.90
C GLN A 240 16.46 14.91 4.67
N GLU A 241 17.17 14.81 3.54
CA GLU A 241 16.73 15.42 2.27
C GLU A 241 15.44 14.78 1.75
N ILE A 242 15.29 13.46 1.89
CA ILE A 242 14.04 12.76 1.57
C ILE A 242 12.93 13.24 2.52
N ARG A 243 13.21 13.31 3.82
CA ARG A 243 12.25 13.77 4.85
C ARG A 243 11.79 15.21 4.59
N ASP A 244 12.69 16.11 4.23
CA ASP A 244 12.38 17.51 3.96
C ASP A 244 11.56 17.65 2.66
N GLY A 245 11.75 16.74 1.71
CA GLY A 245 11.06 16.71 0.41
C GLY A 245 9.69 16.01 0.39
N VAL A 246 9.23 15.37 1.48
CA VAL A 246 8.00 14.53 1.43
C VAL A 246 6.73 15.30 1.05
N ILE A 247 6.60 16.56 1.46
CA ILE A 247 5.45 17.41 1.08
C ILE A 247 5.51 17.76 -0.39
N ASP A 248 6.70 18.13 -0.90
CA ASP A 248 6.90 18.43 -2.31
C ASP A 248 6.63 17.20 -3.17
N PHE A 249 7.10 16.02 -2.74
CA PHE A 249 6.79 14.74 -3.36
C PHE A 249 5.26 14.50 -3.38
N TYR A 250 4.57 14.70 -2.26
CA TYR A 250 3.12 14.52 -2.23
C TYR A 250 2.38 15.49 -3.18
N GLU A 251 2.68 16.78 -3.11
CA GLU A 251 1.99 17.81 -3.88
C GLU A 251 2.31 17.79 -5.36
N GLN A 252 3.58 17.58 -5.71
CA GLN A 252 4.07 17.74 -7.07
C GLN A 252 4.15 16.42 -7.82
N PHE A 253 4.23 15.28 -7.11
CA PHE A 253 4.34 13.97 -7.73
C PHE A 253 3.08 13.11 -7.51
N VAL A 254 2.62 12.95 -6.27
CA VAL A 254 1.54 12.02 -5.92
C VAL A 254 0.18 12.56 -6.36
N VAL A 255 -0.19 13.77 -5.92
CA VAL A 255 -1.48 14.41 -6.21
C VAL A 255 -1.77 14.46 -7.73
N PRO A 256 -0.85 14.94 -8.60
CA PRO A 256 -1.10 14.97 -10.04
C PRO A 256 -1.28 13.57 -10.64
N ARG A 257 -0.60 12.56 -10.10
CA ARG A 257 -0.74 11.16 -10.54
C ARG A 257 -2.08 10.58 -10.13
N LEU A 258 -2.55 10.82 -8.90
CA LEU A 258 -3.89 10.42 -8.48
C LEU A 258 -4.96 11.00 -9.41
N VAL A 259 -4.82 12.28 -9.81
CA VAL A 259 -5.71 12.91 -10.80
C VAL A 259 -5.57 12.24 -12.17
N LYS A 260 -4.34 12.02 -12.66
CA LYS A 260 -4.05 11.35 -13.94
C LYS A 260 -4.67 9.95 -14.02
N PHE A 261 -4.67 9.22 -12.91
CA PHE A 261 -5.27 7.89 -12.79
C PHE A 261 -6.76 7.92 -12.42
N GLY A 262 -7.42 9.08 -12.53
CA GLY A 262 -8.88 9.19 -12.39
C GLY A 262 -9.40 9.10 -10.96
N ARG A 263 -8.54 9.34 -9.97
CA ARG A 263 -8.87 9.38 -8.54
C ARG A 263 -9.52 8.09 -8.05
N MET A 264 -8.88 6.94 -8.29
CA MET A 264 -9.39 5.64 -7.84
C MET A 264 -9.48 5.57 -6.31
N ASP A 265 -8.67 6.35 -5.60
CA ASP A 265 -8.68 6.52 -4.15
C ASP A 265 -10.05 6.95 -3.60
N LYS A 266 -10.91 7.59 -4.41
CA LYS A 266 -12.28 7.94 -3.99
C LYS A 266 -13.15 6.71 -3.69
N TYR A 267 -12.86 5.57 -4.31
CA TYR A 267 -13.61 4.33 -4.06
C TYR A 267 -13.30 3.75 -2.68
N LEU A 268 -12.21 4.16 -2.03
CA LEU A 268 -11.97 3.82 -0.64
C LEU A 268 -13.02 4.44 0.29
N ALA A 269 -13.47 5.67 0.02
CA ALA A 269 -14.55 6.29 0.79
C ALA A 269 -15.88 5.53 0.66
N VAL A 270 -16.14 4.96 -0.52
CA VAL A 270 -17.29 4.08 -0.75
C VAL A 270 -17.12 2.73 -0.03
N TYR A 271 -15.89 2.20 -0.02
CA TYR A 271 -15.59 0.94 0.65
C TYR A 271 -15.72 1.03 2.18
N PHE A 272 -15.20 2.08 2.81
CA PHE A 272 -15.28 2.23 4.26
C PHE A 272 -16.61 2.84 4.73
N GLY A 273 -17.32 3.54 3.83
CA GLY A 273 -18.58 4.21 4.18
C GLY A 273 -18.36 5.43 5.06
N GLU A 274 -19.47 6.06 5.47
CA GLU A 274 -19.48 7.20 6.40
C GLU A 274 -18.54 8.35 6.00
N ASN A 275 -18.27 8.53 4.70
CA ASN A 275 -17.30 9.50 4.16
C ASN A 275 -15.85 9.34 4.72
N ARG A 276 -15.48 8.17 5.24
CA ARG A 276 -14.12 7.92 5.76
C ARG A 276 -13.16 7.41 4.72
N ASN A 277 -11.92 7.86 4.76
CA ASN A 277 -10.85 7.32 3.93
C ASN A 277 -9.57 7.15 4.76
N PRO A 278 -9.40 6.01 5.45
CA PRO A 278 -8.25 5.73 6.31
C PRO A 278 -6.88 5.93 5.65
N TYR A 279 -6.77 5.74 4.32
CA TYR A 279 -5.52 6.00 3.61
C TYR A 279 -5.18 7.49 3.61
N HIS A 280 -6.13 8.35 3.22
CA HIS A 280 -5.92 9.80 3.25
C HIS A 280 -5.81 10.36 4.67
N GLU A 281 -6.47 9.74 5.64
CA GLU A 281 -6.31 10.05 7.07
C GLU A 281 -4.86 9.82 7.51
N ASN A 282 -4.27 8.66 7.18
CA ASN A 282 -2.88 8.33 7.52
C ASN A 282 -1.86 9.12 6.69
N ILE A 283 -2.11 9.37 5.41
CA ILE A 283 -1.26 10.23 4.57
C ILE A 283 -1.16 11.61 5.22
N ALA A 284 -2.30 12.21 5.57
CA ALA A 284 -2.31 13.51 6.21
C ALA A 284 -1.59 13.48 7.57
N ALA A 285 -1.76 12.41 8.35
CA ALA A 285 -1.02 12.20 9.59
C ALA A 285 0.50 12.21 9.37
N ASN A 286 0.99 11.35 8.48
CA ASN A 286 2.41 11.18 8.16
C ASN A 286 3.04 12.44 7.60
N LEU A 287 2.32 13.18 6.77
CA LEU A 287 2.80 14.44 6.21
C LEU A 287 2.81 15.56 7.26
N SER A 288 1.93 15.50 8.24
CA SER A 288 1.80 16.53 9.27
C SER A 288 2.85 16.45 10.39
N SER A 289 3.29 15.23 10.76
CA SER A 289 4.29 15.02 11.81
C SER A 289 5.70 15.49 11.41
N HIS A 290 5.96 15.63 10.11
CA HIS A 290 7.28 16.02 9.55
C HIS A 290 7.42 17.49 9.21
N LEU A 291 6.43 18.32 9.54
CA LEU A 291 6.47 19.76 9.31
C LEU A 291 7.37 20.45 10.34
N LEU A 292 8.70 20.38 10.15
CA LEU A 292 9.74 21.11 10.89
C LEU A 292 9.76 22.64 10.60
N SER A 293 8.63 23.19 10.16
CA SER A 293 8.26 24.60 10.33
C SER A 293 6.73 24.67 10.36
N PRO A 294 6.12 24.82 11.54
CA PRO A 294 4.76 24.32 11.73
C PRO A 294 3.69 25.14 10.96
N GLY A 295 3.96 26.37 10.54
CA GLY A 295 2.96 27.27 9.90
C GLY A 295 2.63 26.97 8.44
N THR A 296 3.65 26.79 7.59
CA THR A 296 3.51 26.74 6.14
C THR A 296 3.10 25.36 5.63
N GLY A 297 3.56 24.29 6.27
CA GLY A 297 3.26 22.92 5.84
C GLY A 297 1.80 22.48 5.97
N TRP A 298 1.09 23.00 6.97
CA TRP A 298 -0.32 22.66 7.18
C TRP A 298 -1.25 23.31 6.17
N GLN A 299 -0.95 24.56 5.81
CA GLN A 299 -1.66 25.24 4.73
C GLN A 299 -1.49 24.49 3.42
N ARG A 300 -0.24 24.14 3.11
CA ARG A 300 0.17 23.36 1.94
C ARG A 300 -0.57 22.02 1.82
N LEU A 301 -0.52 21.20 2.87
CA LEU A 301 -1.28 19.95 2.94
C LEU A 301 -2.79 20.17 2.80
N GLY A 302 -3.34 21.19 3.46
CA GLY A 302 -4.76 21.54 3.36
C GLY A 302 -5.17 21.93 1.95
N ASP A 303 -4.39 22.75 1.28
CA ASP A 303 -4.61 23.19 -0.10
C ASP A 303 -4.57 21.98 -1.06
N ALA A 304 -3.66 21.03 -0.85
CA ALA A 304 -3.58 19.79 -1.62
C ALA A 304 -4.83 18.91 -1.42
N LEU A 305 -5.25 18.68 -0.17
CA LEU A 305 -6.45 17.89 0.14
C LEU A 305 -7.73 18.54 -0.41
N LYS A 306 -7.83 19.87 -0.35
CA LYS A 306 -8.91 20.65 -0.96
C LYS A 306 -8.88 20.54 -2.48
N GLY A 307 -7.70 20.62 -3.11
CA GLY A 307 -7.54 20.40 -4.55
C GLY A 307 -8.00 19.01 -5.00
N LEU A 308 -7.85 18.01 -4.12
CA LEU A 308 -8.40 16.68 -4.30
C LEU A 308 -9.90 16.56 -3.96
N GLY A 309 -10.57 17.62 -3.52
CA GLY A 309 -11.98 17.58 -3.10
C GLY A 309 -12.22 16.64 -1.91
N LEU A 310 -11.19 16.36 -1.11
CA LEU A 310 -11.29 15.52 0.08
C LEU A 310 -11.76 16.31 1.32
N ILE A 311 -11.58 17.64 1.29
CA ILE A 311 -12.05 18.57 2.32
C ILE A 311 -12.61 19.85 1.65
N ASP A 312 -13.52 20.54 2.33
CA ASP A 312 -14.07 21.84 1.91
C ASP A 312 -13.39 23.04 2.60
N ASP A 313 -13.72 24.27 2.14
CA ASP A 313 -13.16 25.52 2.67
C ASP A 313 -13.45 25.71 4.17
N ARG A 314 -14.65 25.32 4.60
CA ARG A 314 -15.04 25.45 6.01
C ARG A 314 -14.23 24.50 6.88
N GLN A 315 -14.00 23.27 6.42
CA GLN A 315 -13.18 22.27 7.10
C GLN A 315 -11.72 22.74 7.20
N LEU A 316 -11.17 23.33 6.14
CA LEU A 316 -9.81 23.86 6.11
C LEU A 316 -9.63 25.08 7.04
N ASP A 317 -10.51 26.07 6.96
CA ASP A 317 -10.47 27.27 7.82
C ASP A 317 -10.61 26.89 9.30
N THR A 318 -11.52 25.94 9.58
CA THR A 318 -11.73 25.40 10.92
C THR A 318 -10.47 24.73 11.46
N ALA A 319 -9.80 23.90 10.64
CA ALA A 319 -8.55 23.25 11.02
C ALA A 319 -7.45 24.28 11.31
N LEU A 320 -7.17 25.19 10.38
CA LEU A 320 -6.09 26.18 10.51
C LEU A 320 -6.30 27.12 11.71
N ALA A 321 -7.54 27.55 11.97
CA ALA A 321 -7.85 28.36 13.14
C ALA A 321 -7.55 27.62 14.47
N ARG A 322 -7.89 26.32 14.54
CA ARG A 322 -7.66 25.47 15.72
C ARG A 322 -6.18 25.22 15.96
N GLN A 323 -5.40 24.95 14.91
CA GLN A 323 -3.93 24.83 15.01
C GLN A 323 -3.27 26.06 15.64
N ARG A 324 -3.71 27.26 15.23
CA ARG A 324 -3.17 28.54 15.74
C ARG A 324 -3.47 28.72 17.24
N GLN A 325 -4.60 28.19 17.73
CA GLN A 325 -4.96 28.23 19.14
C GLN A 325 -4.10 27.26 19.98
N LEU A 326 -3.86 26.04 19.51
CA LEU A 326 -3.05 25.05 20.22
C LEU A 326 -1.58 25.48 20.39
N ARG A 327 -1.00 26.19 19.41
CA ARG A 327 0.34 26.79 19.57
C ARG A 327 0.44 27.83 20.67
N ARG A 328 -0.67 28.47 21.05
CA ARG A 328 -0.70 29.48 22.11
C ARG A 328 -0.84 28.85 23.50
N ALA A 329 -1.27 27.59 23.59
CA ALA A 329 -1.41 26.84 24.84
C ALA A 329 -0.16 25.98 25.11
N THR A 330 0.77 26.47 25.93
CA THR A 330 2.06 25.84 26.22
C THR A 330 1.95 24.64 27.18
N ARG A 331 1.54 23.45 26.68
CA ARG A 331 1.91 22.14 27.24
C ARG A 331 1.53 21.00 26.28
N GLN A 332 2.47 20.14 25.92
CA GLN A 332 2.13 18.87 25.27
C GLN A 332 1.57 17.90 26.34
N PRO A 333 0.41 17.25 26.11
CA PRO A 333 -0.17 16.30 27.06
C PRO A 333 0.65 15.00 27.17
N SER A 334 0.52 14.30 28.30
CA SER A 334 1.21 13.03 28.54
C SER A 334 0.47 11.85 27.88
N PRO A 335 1.17 10.77 27.47
CA PRO A 335 0.57 9.63 26.76
C PRO A 335 -0.63 8.96 27.45
N GLU A 336 -0.69 8.96 28.79
CA GLU A 336 -1.73 8.26 29.57
C GLU A 336 -3.04 9.06 29.63
N GLN A 337 -2.97 10.38 29.79
CA GLN A 337 -4.15 11.28 29.82
C GLN A 337 -4.84 11.34 28.46
N THR A 338 -4.02 11.25 27.42
CA THR A 338 -4.42 11.20 26.01
C THR A 338 -5.20 9.91 25.69
N LYS A 339 -4.88 8.77 26.33
CA LYS A 339 -5.58 7.49 26.16
C LYS A 339 -6.99 7.46 26.77
N GLU A 340 -7.16 8.03 27.96
CA GLU A 340 -8.43 7.98 28.72
C GLU A 340 -9.53 8.87 28.11
N ALA A 341 -9.14 10.02 27.56
CA ALA A 341 -10.05 10.90 26.82
C ALA A 341 -10.58 10.29 25.51
N LEU A 342 -9.80 9.38 24.90
CA LEU A 342 -10.12 8.73 23.63
C LEU A 342 -11.26 7.72 23.73
N LEU A 343 -11.20 6.89 24.76
CA LEU A 343 -12.17 5.83 24.99
C LEU A 343 -13.56 6.44 25.25
N ASN A 344 -13.62 7.54 25.99
CA ASN A 344 -14.85 8.28 26.25
C ASN A 344 -15.47 8.91 24.99
N TRP A 345 -14.65 9.26 23.99
CA TRP A 345 -15.12 9.87 22.75
C TRP A 345 -15.78 8.84 21.82
N MET A 346 -15.20 7.63 21.71
CA MET A 346 -15.73 6.54 20.87
C MET A 346 -17.15 6.11 21.28
N ASP A 347 -17.47 6.12 22.57
CA ASP A 347 -18.78 5.69 23.10
C ASP A 347 -19.94 6.67 22.85
N SER A 348 -19.67 7.90 22.39
CA SER A 348 -20.66 8.99 22.34
C SER A 348 -21.45 9.14 21.02
N ARG A 349 -21.22 8.27 20.02
CA ARG A 349 -21.46 8.60 18.60
C ARG A 349 -22.77 8.12 17.96
N SER A 350 -23.92 8.44 18.57
CA SER A 350 -25.22 8.18 17.92
C SER A 350 -25.88 9.37 17.23
N ASN A 351 -25.37 10.63 17.28
CA ASN A 351 -26.23 11.78 16.92
C ASN A 351 -25.62 13.04 16.24
N SER A 352 -24.45 13.03 15.59
CA SER A 352 -23.95 14.24 14.91
C SER A 352 -23.63 14.05 13.42
N THR A 353 -24.44 14.65 12.55
CA THR A 353 -24.18 14.85 11.12
C THR A 353 -23.29 16.10 10.94
N GLY A 354 -22.02 15.94 10.53
CA GLY A 354 -21.22 17.12 10.17
C GLY A 354 -19.71 17.03 9.91
N ASP A 355 -18.95 16.05 10.41
CA ASP A 355 -17.46 16.13 10.34
C ASP A 355 -16.77 14.79 10.01
N ASN A 356 -15.79 14.80 9.10
CA ASN A 356 -14.60 13.91 8.95
C ASN A 356 -13.59 14.45 7.88
N LEU A 357 -12.27 14.50 8.10
CA LEU A 357 -11.17 13.54 7.74
C LEU A 357 -10.02 13.62 8.77
N GLY A 358 -9.75 12.61 9.61
CA GLY A 358 -10.73 11.91 10.43
C GLY A 358 -11.02 12.80 11.66
N ASN A 359 -12.27 13.27 11.73
CA ASN A 359 -12.76 14.48 12.43
C ASN A 359 -11.68 15.53 12.74
N ILE A 360 -11.03 15.92 11.64
CA ILE A 360 -10.04 17.00 11.55
C ILE A 360 -8.80 16.62 12.35
N LEU A 361 -8.17 15.49 12.00
CA LEU A 361 -6.94 14.91 12.59
C LEU A 361 -6.84 15.19 14.09
N VAL A 362 -7.92 14.71 14.71
CA VAL A 362 -8.34 14.72 16.11
C VAL A 362 -8.24 16.10 16.77
N GLU A 363 -8.72 17.12 16.07
CA GLU A 363 -8.71 18.54 16.49
C GLU A 363 -7.31 19.16 16.65
N MET A 364 -6.30 18.56 16.00
CA MET A 364 -4.98 19.13 15.73
C MET A 364 -3.94 19.17 16.85
N GLY A 365 -3.99 18.17 17.72
CA GLY A 365 -2.74 17.55 18.16
C GLY A 365 -2.01 16.77 17.05
N ALA A 366 -2.49 16.82 15.79
CA ALA A 366 -2.02 16.18 14.55
C ALA A 366 -2.00 14.65 14.53
N LEU A 367 -2.17 14.07 15.71
CA LEU A 367 -2.47 12.70 16.14
C LEU A 367 -1.47 12.35 17.27
N PRO A 368 -1.81 11.48 18.23
CA PRO A 368 -2.93 10.56 18.20
C PRO A 368 -3.87 10.88 19.36
N PRO A 369 -4.79 10.01 19.74
CA PRO A 369 -4.53 9.64 21.15
C PRO A 369 -4.11 8.17 21.35
N SER A 370 -4.42 7.31 20.39
CA SER A 370 -3.65 6.11 20.00
C SER A 370 -3.98 5.70 18.54
N ALA A 371 -4.30 6.71 17.72
CA ALA A 371 -4.46 6.69 16.27
C ALA A 371 -5.61 5.79 15.77
N LEU A 372 -6.86 6.26 15.89
CA LEU A 372 -8.03 5.64 15.25
C LEU A 372 -8.03 4.11 15.38
N ALA A 373 -7.87 3.61 16.61
CA ALA A 373 -7.35 2.30 16.97
C ALA A 373 -8.09 1.04 16.43
N ASP A 374 -9.19 1.20 15.68
CA ASP A 374 -9.86 0.12 14.93
C ASP A 374 -9.95 0.39 13.42
N GLY A 375 -9.11 1.27 12.86
CA GLY A 375 -8.72 1.19 11.45
C GLY A 375 -7.65 0.11 11.20
N LEU A 376 -7.00 -0.34 12.28
CA LEU A 376 -5.76 -1.12 12.32
C LEU A 376 -5.85 -2.47 13.08
N VAL A 377 -6.95 -2.79 13.80
CA VAL A 377 -7.06 -4.08 14.52
C VAL A 377 -7.94 -5.10 13.80
N HIS A 378 -8.80 -4.65 12.86
CA HIS A 378 -9.70 -5.52 12.09
C HIS A 378 -9.72 -5.26 10.57
N GLN A 379 -8.80 -4.47 10.02
CA GLN A 379 -8.87 -4.07 8.61
C GLN A 379 -7.51 -4.15 7.91
N SER A 380 -7.11 -5.36 7.53
CA SER A 380 -5.77 -5.70 7.03
C SER A 380 -4.94 -4.78 6.13
N LEU A 381 -4.43 -3.66 6.70
CA LEU A 381 -3.05 -3.16 6.61
C LEU A 381 -2.40 -2.85 8.01
N PRO A 382 -2.50 -3.70 9.04
CA PRO A 382 -3.44 -4.76 9.29
C PRO A 382 -4.84 -4.21 9.66
#